data_AF-A0A6G3XDZ2-F1
#
_entry.id   AF-A0A6G3XDZ2-F1
#
_cell.length_a   1.000
_cell.length_b   1.000
_cell.length_c   1.000
_cell.angle_alpha   90.00
_cell.angle_beta   90.00
_cell.angle_gamma   90.00
#
_symmetry.space_group_name_H-M   'P 1'
#
loop_
_entity.id
_entity.type
_entity.pdbx_description
1 polymer ?
#
loop_
_entity_poly.entity_id
_entity_poly.type
_entity_poly.pdbx_seq_one_letter_code
_entity_poly.pdbx_strand_id
1 'polypeptide(L)' 'DTVSFHQAWERFDEQGEVRDTEGPALAAKAMLDQLAWWGTTLRTARAERPYVAQSTGV' A
#
# COMPACT_ATOMS: atom_id res chain seq x y z
N ASP A 1 -6.80 3.24 -0.71
CA ASP A 1 -6.32 3.02 -2.09
C ASP A 1 -6.15 1.56 -2.40
N THR A 2 -6.60 1.15 -3.59
CA THR A 2 -6.54 -0.23 -4.08
C THR A 2 -5.84 -0.22 -5.43
N VAL A 3 -4.82 -1.06 -5.61
CA VAL A 3 -4.24 -1.30 -6.93
C VAL A 3 -5.12 -2.35 -7.63
N SER A 4 -5.67 -1.97 -8.78
CA SER A 4 -6.49 -2.84 -9.62
C SER A 4 -6.07 -2.70 -11.07
N PHE A 5 -5.94 -3.82 -11.77
CA PHE A 5 -5.70 -3.86 -13.20
C PHE A 5 -7.04 -3.89 -13.92
N HIS A 6 -7.59 -2.72 -14.23
CA HIS A 6 -8.81 -2.64 -15.04
C HIS A 6 -8.53 -3.22 -16.44
N GLN A 7 -9.42 -4.11 -16.92
CA GLN A 7 -9.28 -4.82 -18.21
C GLN A 7 -7.97 -5.64 -18.31
N ALA A 8 -7.62 -6.38 -17.27
CA ALA A 8 -6.38 -7.16 -17.20
C ALA A 8 -6.08 -8.01 -18.45
N TRP A 9 -7.09 -8.63 -19.07
CA TRP A 9 -6.96 -9.45 -20.29
C TRP A 9 -6.40 -8.69 -21.50
N GLU A 10 -6.59 -7.37 -21.56
CA GLU A 10 -6.07 -6.52 -22.64
C GLU A 10 -4.70 -5.93 -22.30
N ARG A 11 -4.23 -6.09 -21.05
CA ARG A 11 -3.00 -5.48 -20.54
C ARG A 11 -1.78 -6.38 -20.63
N PHE A 12 -1.96 -7.68 -20.81
CA PHE A 12 -0.86 -8.63 -20.98
C PHE A 12 -0.79 -9.15 -22.42
N ASP A 13 0.42 -9.26 -22.97
CA ASP A 13 0.66 -9.87 -24.27
C ASP A 13 0.55 -11.41 -24.24
N GLU A 14 0.76 -12.04 -25.39
CA GLU A 14 0.67 -13.50 -25.52
C GLU A 14 1.76 -14.25 -24.72
N GLN A 15 2.81 -13.54 -24.31
CA GLN A 15 3.90 -14.03 -23.47
C GLN A 15 3.64 -13.79 -21.97
N GLY A 16 2.57 -13.05 -21.63
CA GLY A 16 2.22 -12.71 -20.26
C GLY A 16 2.89 -11.46 -19.74
N GLU A 17 3.51 -10.65 -20.60
CA GLU A 17 4.16 -9.38 -20.24
C GLU A 17 3.19 -8.21 -20.31
N VAL A 18 3.35 -7.24 -19.41
CA VAL A 18 2.48 -6.06 -19.38
C VAL A 18 2.80 -5.15 -20.57
N ARG A 19 1.79 -4.86 -21.40
CA ARG A 19 1.91 -3.99 -22.57
C ARG A 19 2.23 -2.52 -22.22
N ASP A 20 1.70 -2.04 -21.11
CA ASP A 20 1.97 -0.70 -20.55
C ASP A 20 2.48 -0.84 -19.12
N THR A 21 3.79 -0.79 -18.97
CA THR A 21 4.46 -0.96 -17.67
C THR A 21 4.38 0.29 -16.80
N GLU A 22 4.16 1.48 -17.37
CA GLU A 22 4.26 2.74 -16.63
C GLU A 22 3.04 2.97 -15.72
N GLY A 23 1.82 2.74 -16.23
CA GLY A 23 0.59 2.94 -15.46
C GLY A 23 0.53 2.12 -14.16
N PRO A 24 0.67 0.79 -14.22
CA PRO A 24 0.70 -0.07 -13.04
C PRO A 24 1.84 0.25 -12.08
N ALA A 25 3.03 0.58 -12.60
CA ALA A 25 4.17 0.95 -11.77
C ALA A 25 3.91 2.25 -10.99
N LEU A 26 3.31 3.25 -11.63
CA LEU A 26 2.93 4.51 -10.96
C LEU A 26 1.90 4.27 -9.86
N ALA A 27 0.86 3.48 -10.14
CA ALA A 27 -0.18 3.16 -9.16
C ALA A 27 0.39 2.39 -7.96
N ALA A 28 1.25 1.40 -8.21
CA ALA A 28 1.95 0.65 -7.17
C ALA A 28 2.85 1.57 -6.33
N LYS A 29 3.61 2.45 -6.98
CA LYS A 29 4.46 3.42 -6.28
C LYS A 29 3.65 4.33 -5.36
N ALA A 30 2.54 4.89 -5.85
CA ALA A 30 1.69 5.77 -5.05
C ALA A 30 1.13 5.06 -3.80
N MET A 31 0.67 3.81 -3.94
CA MET A 31 0.20 3.01 -2.81
C MET A 31 1.34 2.73 -1.81
N LEU A 32 2.54 2.40 -2.29
CA LEU A 32 3.70 2.16 -1.44
C LEU A 32 4.16 3.43 -0.71
N ASP A 33 4.14 4.58 -1.37
CA ASP A 33 4.45 5.88 -0.75
C ASP A 33 3.48 6.20 0.40
N GLN A 34 2.18 5.96 0.20
CA GLN A 34 1.17 6.14 1.24
C GLN A 34 1.36 5.18 2.42
N LEU A 35 1.65 3.90 2.15
CA LEU A 35 1.94 2.91 3.19
C LEU A 35 3.19 3.27 4.00
N ALA A 36 4.25 3.74 3.33
CA ALA A 36 5.45 4.21 3.99
C ALA A 36 5.17 5.44 4.88
N TRP A 37 4.35 6.36 4.39
CA TRP A 37 3.92 7.54 5.15
C TRP A 37 3.10 7.17 6.39
N TRP A 38 2.06 6.34 6.25
CA TRP A 38 1.27 5.87 7.38
C TRP A 38 2.11 5.10 8.38
N GLY A 39 2.92 4.14 7.91
CA GLY A 39 3.75 3.31 8.79
C GLY A 39 4.72 4.15 9.62
N THR A 40 5.32 5.17 9.03
CA THR A 40 6.24 6.07 9.74
C THR A 40 5.50 6.96 10.74
N THR A 41 4.42 7.59 10.30
CA THR A 41 3.58 8.46 11.14
C THR A 41 3.03 7.72 12.36
N LEU A 42 2.49 6.52 12.15
CA LEU A 42 1.92 5.71 13.23
C LEU A 42 3.00 5.20 14.20
N ARG A 43 4.19 4.83 13.72
CA ARG A 43 5.31 4.44 14.58
C ARG A 43 5.74 5.59 15.49
N THR A 44 5.92 6.79 14.94
CA THR A 44 6.27 7.98 15.71
C THR A 44 5.20 8.29 16.75
N ALA A 45 3.93 8.35 16.34
CA ALA A 45 2.82 8.65 17.24
C ALA A 45 2.69 7.62 18.38
N ARG A 46 2.91 6.33 18.10
CA ARG A 46 2.87 5.27 19.13
C ARG A 46 4.04 5.37 20.11
N ALA A 47 5.21 5.83 19.68
CA ALA A 47 6.36 6.06 20.55
C ALA A 47 6.13 7.26 21.48
N GLU A 48 5.53 8.33 20.96
CA GLU A 48 5.22 9.54 21.74
C GLU A 48 4.04 9.35 22.69
N ARG A 49 3.02 8.63 22.24
CA ARG A 49 1.78 8.39 22.99
C ARG A 49 1.43 6.91 22.92
N PRO A 50 2.09 6.08 23.77
CA PRO A 50 1.79 4.66 23.82
C PRO A 50 0.31 4.43 24.08
N TYR A 51 -0.34 3.69 23.19
CA TYR A 51 -1.69 3.20 23.45
C TYR A 51 -1.60 2.12 24.53
N VAL A 52 -1.75 2.53 25.78
CA VAL A 52 -2.00 1.63 26.90
C VAL A 52 -3.46 1.23 26.83
N ALA A 53 -3.73 0.08 26.20
CA ALA A 53 -4.99 -0.63 26.44
C ALA A 53 -5.12 -0.77 27.96
N GLN A 54 -6.21 -0.27 28.53
CA GLN A 54 -6.42 -0.29 29.98
C GLN A 54 -6.12 -1.71 30.47
N SER A 55 -5.12 -1.87 31.33
CA SER A 55 -4.88 -3.15 31.96
C SER A 55 -6.13 -3.46 32.77
N THR A 56 -6.96 -4.35 32.25
CA THR A 56 -8.04 -4.95 33.02
C THR A 56 -7.36 -5.70 34.15
N GLY A 57 -7.31 -5.07 35.32
CA GLY A 57 -6.84 -5.69 36.55
C GLY A 57 -7.71 -6.90 36.80
N VAL A 58 -7.08 -8.08 36.72
CA VAL A 58 -7.54 -9.30 37.39
C VAL A 58 -6.93 -9.31 38.77
#